data_AF-A0A382TCA7-F1
#
_entry.id   AF-A0A382TCA7-F1
#
_cell.length_a   1.000
_cell.length_b   1.000
_cell.length_c   1.000
_cell.angle_alpha   90.00
_cell.angle_beta   90.00
_cell.angle_gamma   90.00
#
_symmetry.space_group_name_H-M   'P 1'
#
loop_
_entity.id
_entity.type
_entity.pdbx_description
1 polymer ?
#
loop_
_entity_poly.entity_id
_entity_poly.type
_entity_poly.pdbx_seq_one_letter_code
_entity_poly.pdbx_strand_id
1 'polypeptide(L)' 'MAISQGSLEIRTNPKSFLDITSQVQDFVAKSNIQNGVCHLFIKHTSASLVIQENYDPSVRQDFETIFSKLVPE' A
#
# COMPACT_ATOMS: atom_id res chain seq x y z
N MET A 1 -14.75 -6.29 22.05
CA MET A 1 -14.15 -5.65 20.86
C MET A 1 -12.94 -6.47 20.47
N ALA A 2 -12.95 -7.11 19.30
CA ALA A 2 -11.80 -7.90 18.82
C ALA A 2 -10.81 -6.96 18.12
N ILE A 3 -9.51 -7.18 18.35
CA ILE A 3 -8.42 -6.43 17.72
C ILE A 3 -7.44 -7.47 17.16
N SER A 4 -7.05 -7.29 15.89
CA SER A 4 -5.97 -8.05 15.26
C SER A 4 -4.91 -7.06 14.80
N GLN A 5 -3.64 -7.31 15.16
CA GLN A 5 -2.52 -6.45 14.84
C GLN A 5 -1.35 -7.29 14.33
N GLY A 6 -0.65 -6.77 13.33
CA GLY A 6 0.56 -7.37 12.78
C GLY A 6 1.40 -6.35 12.04
N SER A 7 2.48 -6.83 11.42
CA SER A 7 3.38 -6.05 10.57
C SER A 7 3.54 -6.71 9.21
N LEU A 8 3.61 -5.89 8.18
CA LEU A 8 3.95 -6.29 6.81
C LEU A 8 5.31 -5.67 6.48
N GLU A 9 6.27 -6.49 6.09
CA GLU A 9 7.55 -6.04 5.57
C GLU A 9 7.55 -6.13 4.05
N ILE A 10 7.75 -4.98 3.41
CA ILE A 10 7.75 -4.86 1.95
C ILE A 10 9.14 -4.43 1.51
N ARG A 11 9.79 -5.26 0.70
CA ARG A 11 11.05 -4.90 0.06
C ARG A 11 10.76 -4.04 -1.16
N THR A 12 11.41 -2.88 -1.24
CA THR A 12 11.17 -1.90 -2.30
C THR A 12 12.42 -1.65 -3.13
N ASN A 13 12.19 -1.20 -4.37
CA ASN A 13 13.22 -0.55 -5.17
C ASN A 13 13.09 0.98 -5.06
N PRO A 14 14.14 1.76 -5.32
CA PRO A 14 14.05 3.22 -5.37
C PRO A 14 12.90 3.70 -6.28
N LYS A 15 12.15 4.72 -5.85
CA LYS A 15 11.06 5.37 -6.60
C LYS A 15 10.07 4.39 -7.26
N SER A 16 9.55 3.43 -6.50
CA SER A 16 8.58 2.45 -7.01
C SER A 16 7.22 2.61 -6.34
N PHE A 17 6.16 2.36 -7.11
CA PHE A 17 4.83 2.07 -6.58
C PHE A 17 4.69 0.57 -6.43
N LEU A 18 4.17 0.08 -5.32
CA LEU A 18 3.98 -1.35 -5.10
C LEU A 18 2.53 -1.58 -4.70
N ASP A 19 1.90 -2.51 -5.40
CA ASP A 19 0.60 -3.02 -4.95
C ASP A 19 0.82 -3.98 -3.78
N ILE A 20 0.20 -3.65 -2.64
CA ILE A 20 0.21 -4.45 -1.42
C ILE A 20 -1.18 -5.01 -1.07
N THR A 21 -2.13 -4.91 -2.00
CA THR A 21 -3.55 -5.22 -1.76
C THR A 21 -3.74 -6.68 -1.34
N SER A 22 -3.07 -7.62 -1.99
CA SER A 22 -3.19 -9.05 -1.66
C SER A 22 -2.64 -9.36 -0.26
N GLN A 23 -1.50 -8.77 0.11
CA GLN A 23 -0.91 -8.95 1.44
C GLN A 23 -1.80 -8.38 2.55
N VAL A 24 -2.47 -7.24 2.30
CA VAL A 24 -3.44 -6.66 3.23
C VAL A 24 -4.69 -7.54 3.33
N GLN A 25 -5.21 -8.04 2.20
CA GLN A 25 -6.36 -8.95 2.18
C GLN A 25 -6.08 -10.23 2.96
N ASP A 26 -4.90 -10.83 2.78
CA ASP A 26 -4.48 -12.02 3.52
C ASP A 26 -4.44 -11.76 5.03
N PHE A 27 -3.96 -10.60 5.45
CA PHE A 27 -3.95 -10.21 6.86
C PHE A 27 -5.37 -10.03 7.41
N VAL A 28 -6.24 -9.34 6.67
CA VAL A 28 -7.64 -9.13 7.06
C VAL A 28 -8.39 -10.46 7.14
N ALA A 29 -8.22 -11.35 6.18
CA ALA A 29 -8.85 -12.68 6.17
C ALA A 29 -8.47 -13.50 7.41
N LYS A 30 -7.19 -13.46 7.81
CA LYS A 30 -6.69 -14.15 9.02
C LYS A 30 -7.23 -13.58 10.33
N SER A 31 -7.76 -12.35 10.33
CA SER A 31 -8.30 -11.72 11.54
C SER A 31 -9.63 -12.32 12.01
N ASN A 32 -10.37 -13.01 11.12
CA ASN A 32 -11.74 -13.49 11.35
C ASN A 32 -12.75 -12.40 11.80
N ILE A 33 -12.42 -11.12 11.60
CA ILE A 33 -13.32 -9.98 11.87
C ILE A 33 -14.20 -9.77 10.64
N GLN A 34 -15.51 -9.94 10.78
CA GLN A 34 -16.46 -9.76 9.66
C GLN A 34 -16.78 -8.29 9.37
N ASN A 35 -16.86 -7.45 10.41
CA ASN A 35 -17.19 -6.04 10.28
C ASN A 35 -16.28 -5.22 11.21
N GLY A 36 -15.64 -4.18 10.66
CA GLY A 36 -14.72 -3.36 11.42
C GLY A 36 -13.95 -2.37 10.54
N VAL A 37 -12.83 -1.87 11.07
CA VAL A 37 -11.94 -0.95 10.37
C VAL A 37 -10.55 -1.58 10.28
N CYS A 38 -9.97 -1.57 9.08
CA CYS A 38 -8.56 -1.90 8.88
C CYS A 38 -7.74 -0.60 8.88
N HIS A 39 -6.83 -0.45 9.84
CA HIS A 39 -5.93 0.69 9.90
C HIS A 39 -4.54 0.29 9.43
N LEU A 40 -4.06 0.95 8.38
CA LEU A 40 -2.71 0.76 7.84
C LEU A 40 -1.83 1.95 8.23
N PHE A 41 -0.64 1.66 8.76
CA PHE A 41 0.30 2.68 9.21
C PHE A 41 1.71 2.38 8.72
N ILE A 42 2.33 3.36 8.05
CA ILE A 42 3.73 3.28 7.63
C ILE A 42 4.61 3.84 8.75
N LYS A 43 5.61 3.04 9.18
CA LYS A 43 6.59 3.41 10.21
C LYS A 43 7.84 4.11 9.64
N HIS A 44 7.70 4.76 8.49
CA HIS A 44 8.77 5.40 7.72
C HIS A 44 8.29 6.75 7.19
N THR A 45 9.18 7.73 7.10
CA THR A 45 8.87 9.09 6.62
C THR A 45 9.07 9.26 5.11
N SER A 46 9.76 8.32 4.46
CA SER A 46 10.14 8.37 3.05
C SER A 46 9.20 7.57 2.14
N ALA A 47 8.02 7.18 2.62
CA ALA A 47 7.03 6.40 1.88
C ALA A 47 5.61 6.85 2.23
N SER A 48 4.65 6.52 1.37
CA SER A 48 3.23 6.86 1.56
C SER A 48 2.33 5.70 1.14
N LEU A 49 1.15 5.62 1.74
CA LEU A 49 0.07 4.75 1.28
C LEU A 49 -0.86 5.56 0.40
N VAL A 50 -1.23 5.00 -0.75
CA VAL A 50 -2.23 5.57 -1.65
C VAL A 50 -3.23 4.50 -1.99
N ILE A 51 -4.50 4.89 -2.14
CA ILE A 51 -5.54 4.05 -2.74
C ILE A 51 -5.79 4.65 -4.11
N GLN A 52 -5.65 3.83 -5.15
CA GLN A 52 -5.80 4.25 -6.55
C GLN A 52 -6.53 3.18 -7.34
N GLU A 53 -6.96 3.54 -8.55
CA GLU A 53 -7.41 2.59 -9.55
C GLU A 53 -6.23 1.72 -10.00
N ASN A 54 -6.22 0.47 -9.53
CA ASN A 54 -5.17 -0.51 -9.85
C ASN A 54 -5.68 -1.61 -10.80
N TYR A 55 -6.55 -1.23 -11.75
CA TYR A 55 -7.05 -2.13 -12.79
C TYR A 55 -6.26 -2.00 -14.09
N ASP A 56 -5.86 -0.76 -14.44
CA ASP A 56 -5.07 -0.48 -15.62
C ASP A 56 -3.59 -0.22 -15.26
N PRO A 57 -2.64 -1.06 -15.71
CA PRO A 57 -1.21 -0.85 -15.50
C PRO A 57 -0.69 0.51 -15.98
N SER A 58 -1.35 1.13 -16.96
CA SER A 58 -0.98 2.45 -17.49
C SER A 58 -1.10 3.56 -16.44
N VAL A 59 -2.10 3.48 -15.55
CA VAL A 59 -2.31 4.45 -14.46
C VAL A 59 -1.12 4.47 -13.51
N ARG A 60 -0.57 3.29 -13.19
CA ARG A 60 0.65 3.20 -12.35
C ARG A 60 1.85 3.85 -13.04
N GLN A 61 2.01 3.60 -14.34
CA GLN A 61 3.12 4.14 -15.12
C GLN A 61 3.03 5.67 -15.27
N ASP A 62 1.81 6.21 -15.42
CA ASP A 62 1.54 7.64 -15.44
C ASP A 62 1.89 8.28 -14.10
N PHE A 63 1.53 7.64 -12.98
CA PHE A 63 1.91 8.09 -11.63
C PHE A 63 3.43 8.13 -11.44
N GLU A 64 4.13 7.06 -11.82
CA GLU A 64 5.60 7.00 -11.78
C GLU A 64 6.23 8.12 -12.61
N THR A 65 5.67 8.38 -13.80
CA THR A 65 6.14 9.43 -14.72
C THR A 65 5.92 10.83 -14.16
N ILE A 66 4.72 11.11 -13.63
CA ILE A 66 4.37 12.42 -13.07
C ILE A 66 5.22 12.71 -11.83
N PHE A 67 5.35 11.73 -10.91
CA PHE A 67 6.16 11.91 -9.71
C PHE A 67 7.63 12.14 -10.04
N SER A 68 8.18 11.42 -11.01
CA SER A 68 9.56 11.62 -11.46
C SER A 68 9.81 13.02 -12.03
N LYS A 69 8.78 13.68 -12.59
CA LYS A 69 8.86 15.07 -13.07
C LYS A 69 8.67 16.10 -11.96
N LEU A 70 7.70 15.87 -11.06
CA LEU A 70 7.36 16.82 -10.00
C LEU A 70 8.37 16.82 -8.85
N VAL A 71 8.98 15.66 -8.58
CA VAL A 71 9.97 15.48 -7.52
C VAL A 71 11.20 14.80 -8.15
N PRO A 72 12.07 15.57 -8.83
CA PRO A 72 13.32 15.07 -9.37
C PRO A 72 14.24 14.57 -8.25
N GLU A 73 15.25 13.78 -8.61
CA GLU A 73 16.31 13.39 -7.67
C GLU A 73 17.27 14.54 -7.34
#